data_AF-A0A3A6HNW4-F1
#
_entry.id   AF-A0A3A6HNW4-F1
#
_cell.length_a   1.000
_cell.length_b   1.000
_cell.length_c   1.000
_cell.angle_alpha   90.00
_cell.angle_beta   90.00
_cell.angle_gamma   90.00
#
_symmetry.space_group_name_H-M   'P 1'
#
loop_
_entity.id
_entity.type
_entity.pdbx_description
1 polymer ?
#
loop_
_entity_poly.entity_id
_entity_poly.type
_entity_poly.pdbx_seq_one_letter_code
_entity_poly.pdbx_strand_id
1 'polypeptide(L)'
;MNKRELNLEKYGISGKRYKELSGFCEQYPEWVTDLKRLRNSADNIEFSGSREEESENNRKMPSGNRRQEELVNKCRFVEDIAMKANRDLQQYLIKSVCYEEPYWYLRDIMQMPCSQRTFYDYRRYFFYLLDKEKKI
;
A
#
# COMPACT_ATOMS: atom_id res chain seq x y z
N MET A 1 15.39 -14.56 -1.80
CA MET A 1 14.22 -15.26 -2.39
C MET A 1 14.34 -15.21 -3.90
N ASN A 2 14.29 -16.36 -4.61
CA ASN A 2 14.23 -16.34 -6.08
C ASN A 2 12.95 -15.64 -6.51
N LYS A 3 13.05 -14.42 -7.08
CA LYS A 3 11.91 -13.72 -7.67
C LYS A 3 11.47 -14.56 -8.87
N ARG A 4 10.37 -15.32 -8.74
CA ARG A 4 9.72 -15.91 -9.91
C ARG A 4 9.29 -14.76 -10.78
N GLU A 5 9.87 -14.65 -11.98
CA GLU A 5 9.47 -13.65 -12.95
C GLU A 5 8.01 -13.91 -13.32
N LEU A 6 7.13 -13.01 -12.88
CA LEU A 6 5.71 -13.05 -13.24
C LEU A 6 5.61 -12.66 -14.71
N ASN A 7 5.37 -13.64 -15.59
CA ASN A 7 5.03 -13.35 -16.98
C ASN A 7 3.62 -12.74 -17.02
N LEU A 8 3.56 -11.45 -17.34
CA LEU A 8 2.34 -10.67 -17.54
C LEU A 8 2.16 -10.26 -19.01
N GLU A 9 2.87 -10.90 -19.94
CA GLU A 9 2.77 -10.61 -21.37
C GLU A 9 1.35 -10.86 -21.89
N LYS A 10 0.67 -11.87 -21.33
CA LYS A 10 -0.75 -12.14 -21.60
C LYS A 10 -1.67 -10.96 -21.27
N TYR A 11 -1.24 -10.07 -20.38
CA TYR A 11 -1.96 -8.85 -19.99
C TYR A 11 -1.47 -7.60 -20.74
N GLY A 12 -0.55 -7.76 -21.70
CA GLY A 12 0.07 -6.66 -22.44
C GLY A 12 1.10 -5.87 -21.63
N ILE A 13 1.56 -6.40 -20.49
CA ILE A 13 2.54 -5.74 -19.62
C ILE A 13 3.92 -6.30 -19.95
N SER A 14 4.80 -5.45 -20.47
CA SER A 14 6.19 -5.82 -20.71
C SER A 14 6.91 -6.07 -19.38
N GLY A 15 7.95 -6.91 -19.38
CA GLY A 15 8.76 -7.16 -18.18
C GLY A 15 9.37 -5.88 -17.59
N LYS A 16 9.69 -4.88 -18.43
CA LYS A 16 10.17 -3.56 -17.97
C LYS A 16 9.06 -2.80 -17.23
N ARG A 17 7.86 -2.74 -17.81
CA ARG A 17 6.71 -2.10 -17.18
C ARG A 17 6.35 -2.76 -15.85
N TYR A 18 6.41 -4.09 -15.78
CA TYR A 18 6.21 -4.80 -14.52
C TYR A 18 7.22 -4.39 -13.44
N LYS A 19 8.51 -4.22 -13.79
CA LYS A 19 9.53 -3.75 -12.84
C LYS A 19 9.23 -2.35 -12.31
N GLU A 20 8.75 -1.43 -13.16
CA GLU A 20 8.31 -0.10 -12.73
C GLU A 20 7.15 -0.18 -11.73
N LEU A 21 6.15 -1.01 -12.03
CA LEU A 21 4.98 -1.19 -11.17
C LEU A 21 5.35 -1.87 -9.84
N SER A 22 6.24 -2.87 -9.88
CA SER A 22 6.76 -3.54 -8.69
C SER A 22 7.52 -2.54 -7.81
N GLY A 23 8.43 -1.75 -8.40
CA GLY A 23 9.18 -0.73 -7.66
C GLY A 23 8.26 0.32 -7.03
N PHE A 24 7.19 0.72 -7.73
CA PHE A 24 6.17 1.60 -7.15
C PHE A 24 5.48 0.99 -5.93
N CYS A 25 5.12 -0.30 -5.97
CA CYS A 25 4.53 -0.98 -4.81
C CYS A 25 5.53 -1.18 -3.66
N GLU A 26 6.80 -1.46 -3.96
CA GLU A 26 7.88 -1.66 -2.99
C GLU A 26 8.19 -0.37 -2.19
N GLN A 27 7.86 0.82 -2.71
CA GLN A 27 7.99 2.10 -1.99
C GLN A 27 6.90 2.34 -0.94
N TYR A 28 5.81 1.56 -0.96
CA TYR A 28 4.67 1.74 -0.05
C TYR A 28 5.05 1.71 1.45
N PRO A 29 5.90 0.81 1.95
CA PRO A 29 6.31 0.80 3.36
C PRO A 29 7.03 2.08 3.79
N GLU A 30 7.79 2.71 2.88
CA GLU A 30 8.47 3.99 3.14
C GLU A 30 7.44 5.10 3.30
N TRP A 31 6.43 5.16 2.42
CA TRP A 31 5.35 6.16 2.51
C TRP A 31 4.57 6.03 3.82
N VAL A 32 4.23 4.79 4.23
CA VAL A 32 3.55 4.55 5.50
C VAL A 32 4.41 4.97 6.69
N THR A 33 5.73 4.75 6.63
CA THR A 33 6.66 5.16 7.69
C THR A 33 6.79 6.68 7.76
N ASP A 34 6.90 7.35 6.62
CA ASP A 34 6.96 8.81 6.54
C ASP A 34 5.66 9.45 7.05
N LEU A 35 4.50 8.89 6.72
CA LEU A 35 3.21 9.34 7.26
C LEU A 35 3.13 9.20 8.79
N LYS A 36 3.62 8.08 9.34
CA LYS A 36 3.70 7.88 10.80
C LYS A 36 4.64 8.89 11.46
N ARG A 37 5.79 9.17 10.86
CA ARG A 37 6.74 10.19 11.35
C ARG A 37 6.11 11.58 11.36
N LEU A 38 5.48 11.98 10.26
CA LEU A 38 4.81 13.29 10.16
C LEU A 38 3.69 13.45 11.19
N ARG A 39 2.90 12.40 11.41
CA ARG A 39 1.86 12.39 12.45
C ARG A 39 2.45 12.52 13.85
N ASN A 40 3.45 11.70 14.17
CA ASN A 40 4.09 11.73 15.49
C ASN A 40 4.82 13.06 15.73
N SER A 41 5.42 13.68 14.70
CA SER A 41 6.01 15.02 14.81
C SER A 41 4.97 16.09 15.11
N ALA A 42 3.75 15.97 14.57
CA ALA A 42 2.65 16.86 14.93
C ALA A 42 2.18 16.63 16.38
N ASP A 43 2.16 15.39 16.86
CA ASP A 43 1.81 15.06 18.25
C ASP A 43 2.89 15.47 19.27
N ASN A 44 4.16 15.58 18.88
CA ASN A 44 5.27 16.00 19.74
C ASN A 44 5.41 17.54 19.90
N ILE A 45 4.54 18.34 19.27
CA ILE A 45 4.56 19.81 19.40
C ILE A 45 3.82 20.31 20.66
N GLU A 46 3.23 19.42 21.47
CA GLU A 46 2.54 19.77 22.72
C GLU A 46 3.20 19.14 23.97
N PHE A 47 4.38 19.62 24.36
CA PHE A 47 4.80 19.59 25.77
C PHE A 47 5.74 20.75 26.10
N SER A 48 5.23 21.97 25.97
CA SER A 48 5.77 23.16 26.63
C SER A 48 4.58 23.85 27.28
N GLY A 49 4.57 23.84 28.60
CA GLY A 49 3.38 23.94 29.44
C GLY A 49 2.49 25.15 29.24
N SER A 50 1.19 24.94 29.43
CA SER A 50 0.24 25.78 30.19
C SER A 50 -1.09 25.04 30.30
N ARG A 51 -1.70 25.08 31.49
CA ARG A 51 -3.06 24.59 31.77
C ARG A 51 -4.08 25.40 30.97
N GLU A 52 -5.16 24.77 30.52
CA GLU A 52 -6.55 25.06 30.91
C GLU A 52 -7.52 24.19 30.12
N GLU A 53 -8.67 23.96 30.74
CA GLU A 53 -9.72 23.02 30.35
C GLU A 53 -10.51 23.49 29.12
N GLU A 54 -11.32 22.57 28.61
CA GLU A 54 -12.44 22.73 27.67
C GLU A 54 -12.22 22.52 26.16
N SER A 55 -13.20 21.79 25.63
CA SER A 55 -13.79 21.84 24.29
C SER A 55 -13.17 20.98 23.17
N GLU A 56 -13.99 19.98 22.84
CA GLU A 56 -14.38 19.57 21.49
C GLU A 56 -13.29 19.07 20.52
N ASN A 57 -13.34 17.75 20.36
CA ASN A 57 -13.04 16.97 19.17
C ASN A 57 -13.21 17.74 17.84
N ASN A 58 -12.21 18.51 17.47
CA ASN A 58 -11.91 18.87 16.08
C ASN A 58 -10.48 19.40 16.00
N ARG A 59 -9.49 18.51 16.19
CA ARG A 59 -8.14 18.75 15.69
C ARG A 59 -8.20 18.75 14.16
N LYS A 60 -8.66 19.86 13.58
CA LYS A 60 -8.41 20.24 12.19
C LYS A 60 -6.90 20.29 12.04
N MET A 61 -6.34 19.20 11.54
CA MET A 61 -4.92 19.08 11.20
C MET A 61 -4.53 20.24 10.27
N PRO A 62 -3.33 20.85 10.44
CA PRO A 62 -2.95 22.00 9.65
C PRO A 62 -2.90 21.61 8.18
N SER A 63 -3.73 22.29 7.40
CA SER A 63 -3.57 22.48 5.97
C SER A 63 -2.14 22.97 5.70
N GLY A 64 -1.23 22.10 5.26
CA GLY A 64 0.17 22.54 5.14
C GLY A 64 1.19 21.58 4.52
N ASN A 65 0.96 20.27 4.50
CA ASN A 65 1.92 19.35 3.88
C ASN A 65 1.38 18.75 2.59
N ARG A 66 1.54 19.48 1.47
CA ARG A 66 1.30 18.97 0.11
C ARG A 66 1.94 17.60 -0.12
N ARG A 67 3.14 17.38 0.46
CA ARG A 67 3.83 16.09 0.48
C ARG A 67 3.08 14.99 1.25
N GLN A 68 2.44 15.31 2.36
CA GLN A 68 1.63 14.35 3.14
C GLN A 68 0.39 13.95 2.35
N GLU A 69 -0.30 14.90 1.73
CA GLU A 69 -1.47 14.63 0.88
C GLU A 69 -1.08 13.73 -0.31
N GLU A 70 0.05 14.00 -0.96
CA GLU A 70 0.58 13.16 -2.04
C GLU A 70 0.89 11.73 -1.56
N LEU A 71 1.49 11.56 -0.38
CA LEU A 71 1.78 10.24 0.19
C LEU A 71 0.49 9.49 0.55
N VAL A 72 -0.49 10.16 1.16
CA VAL A 72 -1.80 9.58 1.47
C VAL A 72 -2.50 9.13 0.19
N ASN A 73 -2.48 9.95 -0.86
CA ASN A 73 -3.10 9.63 -2.14
C ASN A 73 -2.42 8.43 -2.82
N LYS A 74 -1.08 8.33 -2.75
CA LYS A 74 -0.34 7.16 -3.26
C LYS A 74 -0.70 5.88 -2.50
N CYS A 75 -0.76 5.93 -1.17
CA CYS A 75 -1.15 4.78 -0.37
C CYS A 75 -2.59 4.33 -0.69
N ARG A 76 -3.54 5.28 -0.69
CA ARG A 76 -4.94 5.02 -1.04
C ARG A 76 -5.08 4.41 -2.42
N PHE A 77 -4.34 4.91 -3.40
CA PHE A 77 -4.36 4.36 -4.76
C PHE A 77 -3.99 2.87 -4.78
N VAL A 78 -2.93 2.46 -4.05
CA VAL A 78 -2.55 1.04 -3.95
C VAL A 78 -3.63 0.23 -3.23
N GLU A 79 -4.17 0.74 -2.13
CA GLU A 79 -5.23 0.09 -1.36
C GLU A 79 -6.51 -0.10 -2.16
N ASP A 80 -6.92 0.91 -2.94
CA ASP A 80 -8.10 0.89 -3.80
C ASP A 80 -7.95 -0.12 -4.94
N ILE A 81 -6.78 -0.19 -5.57
CA ILE A 81 -6.51 -1.19 -6.61
C ILE A 81 -6.54 -2.61 -6.02
N ALA A 82 -6.00 -2.80 -4.81
CA ALA A 82 -6.09 -4.08 -4.12
C ALA A 82 -7.54 -4.43 -3.77
N MET A 83 -8.35 -3.46 -3.33
CA MET A 83 -9.77 -3.66 -3.06
C MET A 83 -10.55 -4.02 -4.34
N LYS A 84 -10.28 -3.32 -5.44
CA LYS A 84 -10.86 -3.61 -6.78
C LYS A 84 -10.48 -5.01 -7.27
N ALA A 85 -9.26 -5.45 -7.00
CA ALA A 85 -8.81 -6.78 -7.40
C ALA A 85 -9.56 -7.88 -6.63
N ASN A 86 -9.61 -7.76 -5.29
CA ASN A 86 -10.42 -8.62 -4.43
C ASN A 86 -10.47 -8.03 -3.01
N ARG A 87 -11.67 -7.77 -2.49
CA ARG A 87 -11.88 -7.21 -1.14
C ARG A 87 -11.35 -8.13 -0.03
N ASP A 88 -11.65 -9.42 -0.09
CA ASP A 88 -11.27 -10.38 0.96
C ASP A 88 -9.77 -10.65 0.97
N LEU A 89 -9.14 -10.56 -0.21
CA LEU A 89 -7.70 -10.77 -0.36
C LEU A 89 -6.87 -9.49 -0.30
N GLN A 90 -7.50 -8.32 -0.12
CA GLN A 90 -6.84 -7.01 -0.18
C GLN A 90 -5.59 -6.94 0.71
N GLN A 91 -5.72 -7.33 1.99
CA GLN A 91 -4.61 -7.29 2.94
C GLN A 91 -3.43 -8.19 2.52
N TYR A 92 -3.73 -9.37 1.96
CA TYR A 92 -2.72 -10.34 1.55
C TYR A 92 -2.03 -9.92 0.25
N LEU A 93 -2.78 -9.27 -0.66
CA LEU A 93 -2.23 -8.68 -1.87
C LEU A 93 -1.23 -7.58 -1.51
N ILE A 94 -1.62 -6.62 -0.66
CA ILE A 94 -0.74 -5.55 -0.19
C ILE A 94 0.52 -6.13 0.47
N LYS A 95 0.37 -7.12 1.36
CA LYS A 95 1.51 -7.80 1.99
C LYS A 95 2.44 -8.46 0.97
N SER A 96 1.91 -9.13 -0.04
CA SER A 96 2.74 -9.79 -1.05
C SER A 96 3.41 -8.82 -2.03
N VAL A 97 2.74 -7.73 -2.42
CA VAL A 97 3.25 -6.80 -3.45
C VAL A 97 4.05 -5.64 -2.87
N CYS A 98 3.71 -5.16 -1.67
CA CYS A 98 4.38 -4.02 -1.04
C CYS A 98 5.42 -4.42 -0.01
N TYR A 99 5.24 -5.55 0.69
CA TYR A 99 6.15 -6.03 1.73
C TYR A 99 6.93 -7.28 1.30
N GLU A 100 6.79 -7.69 0.03
CA GLU A 100 7.41 -8.88 -0.55
C GLU A 100 7.17 -10.18 0.24
N GLU A 101 6.07 -10.25 1.00
CA GLU A 101 5.78 -11.41 1.83
C GLU A 101 5.53 -12.67 0.97
N PRO A 102 6.20 -13.79 1.29
CA PRO A 102 6.05 -15.03 0.54
C PRO A 102 4.69 -15.67 0.78
N TYR A 103 4.23 -16.46 -0.20
CA TYR A 103 2.94 -17.15 -0.11
C TYR A 103 2.80 -18.04 1.13
N TRP A 104 3.87 -18.73 1.55
CA TRP A 104 3.82 -19.60 2.73
C TRP A 104 3.52 -18.79 4.00
N TYR A 105 4.05 -17.56 4.13
CA TYR A 105 3.76 -16.69 5.27
C TYR A 105 2.28 -16.27 5.28
N LEU A 106 1.76 -15.87 4.12
CA LEU A 106 0.35 -15.49 3.98
C LEU A 106 -0.59 -16.65 4.29
N ARG A 107 -0.26 -17.86 3.86
CA ARG A 107 -1.05 -19.06 4.10
C ARG A 107 -0.95 -19.55 5.54
N ASP A 108 0.26 -19.75 6.05
CA ASP A 108 0.48 -20.47 7.31
C ASP A 108 0.38 -19.55 8.53
N ILE A 109 0.86 -18.31 8.43
CA ILE A 109 0.87 -17.36 9.53
C ILE A 109 -0.38 -16.49 9.51
N MET A 110 -0.73 -15.93 8.35
CA MET A 110 -1.92 -15.08 8.21
C MET A 110 -3.21 -15.85 7.87
N GLN A 111 -3.13 -17.19 7.79
CA GLN A 111 -4.27 -18.09 7.57
C GLN A 111 -5.13 -17.70 6.36
N MET A 112 -4.48 -17.28 5.27
CA MET A 112 -5.17 -16.86 4.05
C MET A 112 -6.05 -17.99 3.49
N PRO A 113 -7.35 -17.76 3.28
CA PRO A 113 -8.30 -18.80 2.89
C PRO A 113 -8.31 -19.04 1.38
N CYS A 114 -7.15 -19.04 0.71
CA CYS A 114 -7.10 -19.25 -0.73
C CYS A 114 -5.92 -20.11 -1.18
N SER A 115 -6.11 -20.78 -2.33
CA SER A 115 -5.06 -21.61 -2.92
C SER A 115 -3.97 -20.75 -3.56
N GLN A 116 -2.78 -21.33 -3.71
CA GLN A 116 -1.63 -20.66 -4.31
C GLN A 116 -1.92 -20.16 -5.73
N ARG A 117 -2.59 -20.98 -6.54
CA ARG A 117 -2.96 -20.62 -7.92
C ARG A 117 -3.87 -19.40 -7.92
N THR A 118 -4.97 -19.49 -7.17
CA THR A 118 -5.97 -18.42 -7.02
C THR A 118 -5.32 -17.12 -6.55
N PHE A 119 -4.44 -17.18 -5.55
CA PHE A 119 -3.72 -16.02 -5.05
C PHE A 119 -2.89 -15.33 -6.14
N TYR A 120 -2.11 -16.10 -6.90
CA TYR A 120 -1.28 -15.54 -7.96
C TYR A 120 -2.10 -15.03 -9.15
N ASP A 121 -3.31 -15.56 -9.39
CA ASP A 121 -4.24 -14.98 -10.37
C ASP A 121 -4.69 -13.58 -9.94
N TYR A 122 -5.10 -13.40 -8.69
CA TYR A 122 -5.44 -12.08 -8.14
C TYR A 122 -4.25 -11.14 -8.09
N ARG A 123 -3.04 -11.63 -7.79
CA ARG A 123 -1.82 -10.83 -7.85
C ARG A 123 -1.52 -10.35 -9.27
N ARG A 124 -1.71 -11.19 -10.30
CA ARG A 124 -1.58 -10.76 -11.71
C ARG A 124 -2.65 -9.72 -12.07
N TYR A 125 -3.89 -9.97 -11.64
CA TYR A 125 -5.00 -9.05 -11.89
C TYR A 125 -4.79 -7.69 -11.21
N PHE A 126 -4.21 -7.66 -10.01
CA PHE A 126 -3.80 -6.43 -9.34
C PHE A 126 -2.84 -5.60 -10.20
N PHE A 127 -1.75 -6.21 -10.72
CA PHE A 127 -0.81 -5.48 -11.58
C PHE A 127 -1.43 -5.04 -12.91
N TYR A 128 -2.40 -5.79 -13.44
CA TYR A 128 -3.17 -5.38 -14.60
C TYR A 128 -4.02 -4.13 -14.34
N LEU A 129 -4.75 -4.10 -13.22
CA LEU A 129 -5.53 -2.93 -12.81
C LEU A 129 -4.62 -1.73 -12.55
N LEU A 130 -3.51 -1.96 -11.84
CA LEU A 130 -2.52 -0.93 -11.55
C LEU A 130 -1.93 -0.33 -12.83
N ASP A 131 -1.58 -1.16 -13.82
CA ASP A 131 -1.09 -0.68 -15.11
C ASP A 131 -2.14 0.14 -15.85
N LYS A 132 -3.38 -0.36 -15.91
CA LYS A 132 -4.49 0.33 -16.58
C LYS A 132 -4.78 1.71 -16.01
N GLU A 133 -4.79 1.83 -14.68
CA GLU A 133 -5.08 3.10 -14.00
C GLU A 133 -3.87 4.03 -13.97
N LYS A 134 -2.65 3.50 -14.07
CA LYS A 134 -1.39 4.26 -14.14
C LYS A 134 -0.93 4.55 -15.57
N LYS A 135 -1.71 4.22 -16.61
CA LYS A 135 -1.42 4.67 -17.98
C LYS A 135 -1.73 6.17 -18.06
N ILE A 136 -0.73 6.97 -17.70
CA ILE A 136 -0.58 8.40 -18.00
C ILE A 136 0.30 8.49 -19.25
#